data_AF-A0A0C2F7L8-F1
#
_entry.id   AF-A0A0C2F7L8-F1
#
_cell.length_a   1.000
_cell.length_b   1.000
_cell.length_c   1.000
_cell.angle_alpha   90.00
_cell.angle_beta   90.00
_cell.angle_gamma   90.00
#
_symmetry.space_group_name_H-M   'P 1'
#
loop_
_entity.id
_entity.type
_entity.pdbx_description
1 polymer ?
#
loop_
_entity_poly.entity_id
_entity_poly.type
_entity_poly.pdbx_seq_one_letter_code
_entity_poly.pdbx_strand_id
1 'polypeptide(L)'
;MDPATAKAHIAPPVHFEYTTRDAIIYALGVGAQAKADLRYVYEMAEDFIPLPTFIVAPGLTAGNIMDWPGIEFDLTKILHGEQYIE
;
A
#
# COMPACT_ATOMS: atom_id res chain seq x y z
N MET A 1 1.12 -1.17 -28.00
CA MET A 1 2.07 -0.83 -26.92
C MET A 1 3.03 0.22 -27.46
N ASP A 2 3.09 1.38 -26.80
CA ASP A 2 4.02 2.48 -27.03
C ASP A 2 4.80 2.76 -25.73
N PRO A 3 6.02 2.20 -25.60
CA PRO A 3 6.85 2.38 -24.40
C PRO A 3 7.36 3.81 -24.21
N ALA A 4 7.45 4.62 -25.28
CA ALA A 4 7.95 5.98 -25.15
C ALA A 4 6.94 6.87 -24.43
N THR A 5 5.67 6.76 -24.81
CA THR A 5 4.56 7.45 -24.15
C THR A 5 4.41 6.99 -22.70
N ALA A 6 4.44 5.67 -22.43
CA ALA A 6 4.29 5.14 -21.07
C ALA A 6 5.38 5.68 -20.13
N LYS A 7 6.65 5.66 -20.54
CA LYS A 7 7.76 6.15 -19.70
C LYS A 7 7.73 7.67 -19.45
N ALA A 8 7.09 8.44 -20.33
CA ALA A 8 6.98 9.89 -20.20
C ALA A 8 5.82 10.34 -19.28
N HIS A 9 4.93 9.42 -18.91
CA HIS A 9 3.79 9.75 -18.07
C HIS A 9 4.22 10.02 -16.62
N ILE A 10 3.66 11.08 -16.04
CA ILE A 10 3.81 11.43 -14.64
C ILE A 10 2.42 11.37 -14.01
N ALA A 11 2.25 10.46 -13.05
CA ALA A 11 0.98 10.32 -12.34
C ALA A 11 0.71 11.56 -11.46
N PRO A 12 -0.56 11.98 -11.30
CA PRO A 12 -0.91 13.04 -10.36
C PRO A 12 -0.61 12.63 -8.91
N PRO A 13 -0.34 13.59 -8.02
CA PRO A 13 -0.15 13.28 -6.61
C PRO A 13 -1.44 12.69 -6.01
N VAL A 14 -1.26 11.75 -5.08
CA VAL A 14 -2.35 11.12 -4.32
C VAL A 14 -2.22 11.52 -2.87
N HIS A 15 -3.35 11.90 -2.25
CA HIS A 15 -3.43 12.12 -0.82
C HIS A 15 -3.92 10.83 -0.13
N PHE A 16 -3.22 10.45 0.93
CA PHE A 16 -3.58 9.29 1.75
C PHE A 16 -3.63 9.71 3.21
N GLU A 17 -4.76 9.45 3.85
CA GLU A 17 -4.99 9.67 5.26
C GLU A 17 -5.43 8.35 5.88
N TYR A 18 -5.00 8.10 7.11
CA TYR A 18 -5.39 6.91 7.85
C TYR A 18 -5.52 7.25 9.33
N THR A 19 -6.26 6.40 10.03
CA THR A 19 -6.43 6.46 11.48
C THR A 19 -5.79 5.25 12.14
N THR A 20 -5.71 5.25 13.47
CA THR A 20 -5.24 4.09 14.24
C THR A 20 -6.03 2.82 13.90
N ARG A 21 -7.33 2.94 13.62
CA ARG A 21 -8.19 1.83 13.17
C ARG A 21 -7.65 1.15 11.92
N ASP A 22 -7.21 1.90 10.93
CA ASP A 22 -6.74 1.34 9.65
C ASP A 22 -5.39 0.62 9.82
N ALA A 23 -4.50 1.19 10.63
CA ALA A 23 -3.24 0.57 11.01
C ALA A 23 -3.45 -0.74 11.80
N ILE A 24 -4.41 -0.75 12.74
CA ILE A 24 -4.76 -1.95 13.52
C ILE A 24 -5.38 -3.03 12.61
N ILE A 25 -6.29 -2.66 11.70
CA ILE A 25 -6.87 -3.59 10.73
C ILE A 25 -5.77 -4.22 9.87
N TYR A 26 -4.82 -3.42 9.38
CA TYR A 26 -3.67 -3.93 8.65
C TYR A 26 -2.84 -4.90 9.50
N ALA A 27 -2.49 -4.50 10.73
CA ALA A 27 -1.70 -5.33 11.63
C ALA A 27 -2.34 -6.70 11.87
N LEU A 28 -3.65 -6.72 12.17
CA LEU A 28 -4.42 -7.96 12.30
C LEU A 28 -4.43 -8.75 10.98
N GLY A 29 -4.61 -8.08 9.84
CA GLY A 29 -4.64 -8.70 8.52
C GLY A 29 -3.33 -9.38 8.10
N VAL A 30 -2.19 -8.88 8.57
CA VAL A 30 -0.86 -9.49 8.34
C VAL A 30 -0.41 -10.42 9.47
N GLY A 31 -1.27 -10.67 10.47
CA GLY A 31 -1.09 -11.73 11.45
C GLY A 31 -0.76 -11.29 12.88
N ALA A 32 -0.80 -10.00 13.21
CA ALA A 32 -0.65 -9.54 14.59
C ALA A 32 -1.76 -10.12 15.47
N GLN A 33 -1.43 -10.46 16.71
CA GLN A 33 -2.31 -11.14 17.65
C GLN A 33 -2.70 -10.24 18.82
N ALA A 34 -3.99 -10.13 19.09
CA ALA A 34 -4.55 -9.28 20.15
C ALA A 34 -3.95 -9.51 21.56
N LYS A 35 -3.43 -10.70 21.86
CA LYS A 35 -2.85 -11.04 23.17
C LYS A 35 -1.34 -10.81 23.28
N ALA A 36 -0.64 -10.80 22.16
CA ALA A 36 0.83 -10.76 22.13
C ALA A 36 1.37 -9.42 21.60
N ASP A 37 0.60 -8.77 20.71
CA ASP A 37 1.05 -7.66 19.87
C ASP A 37 0.32 -6.35 20.20
N LEU A 38 0.08 -6.07 21.48
CA LEU A 38 -0.68 -4.89 21.93
C LEU A 38 -0.15 -3.58 21.34
N ARG A 39 1.17 -3.45 21.19
CA ARG A 39 1.83 -2.30 20.53
C ARG A 39 1.37 -2.02 19.09
N TYR A 40 0.79 -2.99 18.39
CA TYR A 40 0.30 -2.84 17.02
C TYR A 40 -1.23 -2.81 16.93
N VAL A 41 -1.93 -3.39 17.91
CA VAL A 41 -3.37 -3.67 17.83
C VAL A 41 -4.21 -2.96 18.89
N TYR A 42 -3.57 -2.19 19.79
CA TYR A 42 -4.25 -1.41 20.82
C TYR A 42 -3.73 0.02 20.85
N GLU A 43 -4.58 0.96 20.44
CA GLU A 43 -4.26 2.38 20.28
C GLU A 43 -3.93 3.10 21.59
N MET A 44 -4.25 2.52 22.75
CA MET A 44 -3.87 3.05 24.07
C MET A 44 -2.69 2.32 24.71
N ALA A 45 -2.00 1.44 23.96
CA ALA A 45 -0.71 0.91 24.41
C ALA A 45 0.30 2.05 24.51
N GLU A 46 1.10 2.06 25.58
CA GLU A 46 2.12 3.12 25.82
C GLU A 46 3.11 3.24 24.66
N ASP A 47 3.38 2.12 23.98
CA ASP A 47 4.30 1.99 22.83
C ASP A 47 3.56 1.74 21.51
N PHE A 48 2.31 2.19 21.38
CA PHE A 48 1.53 2.01 20.16
C PHE A 48 2.27 2.55 18.93
N ILE A 49 2.35 1.72 17.88
CA ILE A 49 2.98 2.08 16.61
C ILE A 49 2.35 1.30 15.45
N PRO A 50 2.09 1.91 14.28
CA PRO A 50 1.76 1.17 13.07
C PRO A 50 2.93 0.27 12.62
N LEU A 51 2.62 -0.87 12.00
CA LEU A 51 3.66 -1.66 11.34
C LEU A 51 4.30 -0.84 10.20
N PRO A 52 5.64 -0.81 10.05
CA PRO A 52 6.30 -0.05 8.97
C PRO A 52 5.80 -0.43 7.57
N THR A 53 5.45 -1.70 7.37
CA THR A 53 4.93 -2.21 6.11
C THR A 53 3.52 -1.72 5.76
N PHE A 54 2.83 -1.02 6.67
CA PHE A 54 1.54 -0.38 6.37
C PHE A 54 1.63 0.62 5.20
N ILE A 55 2.83 1.16 4.92
CA ILE A 55 3.07 2.07 3.79
C ILE A 55 2.76 1.46 2.41
N VAL A 56 2.59 0.13 2.31
CA VAL A 56 2.09 -0.49 1.07
C VAL A 56 0.66 -0.05 0.72
N ALA A 57 -0.15 0.38 1.70
CA ALA A 57 -1.52 0.85 1.46
C ALA A 57 -1.57 2.15 0.61
N PRO A 58 -0.85 3.23 0.96
CA PRO A 58 -0.72 4.38 0.06
C PRO A 58 0.01 4.03 -1.25
N GLY A 59 1.03 3.16 -1.19
CA GLY A 59 1.77 2.71 -2.38
C GLY A 59 0.87 2.06 -3.44
N LEU A 60 -0.05 1.18 -3.00
CA LEU A 60 -1.05 0.56 -3.88
C LEU A 60 -2.00 1.58 -4.49
N THR A 61 -2.41 2.60 -3.72
CA THR A 61 -3.31 3.66 -4.19
C THR A 61 -2.63 4.52 -5.27
N ALA A 62 -1.37 4.88 -5.05
CA ALA A 62 -0.58 5.65 -6.01
C ALA A 62 -0.17 4.82 -7.25
N GLY A 63 -0.06 3.49 -7.10
CA GLY A 63 0.36 2.56 -8.14
C GLY A 63 -0.74 2.14 -9.13
N ASN A 64 -1.85 2.86 -9.22
CA ASN A 64 -2.90 2.52 -10.19
C ASN A 64 -2.39 2.72 -11.63
N ILE A 65 -2.24 1.61 -12.35
CA ILE A 65 -1.71 1.59 -13.73
C ILE A 65 -2.80 1.61 -14.81
N MET A 66 -4.08 1.50 -14.43
CA MET A 66 -5.15 1.24 -15.40
C MET A 66 -5.35 2.36 -16.42
N ASP A 67 -5.04 3.60 -16.05
CA ASP A 67 -5.18 4.78 -16.91
C ASP A 67 -3.84 5.22 -17.54
N TRP A 68 -2.78 4.40 -17.43
CA TRP A 68 -1.45 4.76 -17.88
C TRP A 68 -1.36 4.71 -19.43
N PRO A 69 -1.02 5.83 -20.11
CA PRO A 69 -1.03 5.87 -21.57
C PRO A 69 0.04 4.99 -22.23
N GLY A 70 -0.25 4.54 -23.45
CA GLY A 70 0.68 3.75 -24.27
C GLY A 70 0.64 2.24 -24.04
N ILE A 71 0.03 1.77 -22.95
CA ILE A 71 -0.13 0.36 -22.64
C ILE A 71 -1.59 0.08 -22.29
N GLU A 72 -2.13 -1.02 -22.81
CA GLU A 72 -3.41 -1.56 -22.38
C GLU A 72 -3.13 -2.71 -21.42
N PHE A 73 -3.62 -2.59 -20.18
CA PHE A 73 -3.36 -3.57 -19.12
C PHE A 73 -4.51 -4.57 -19.02
N ASP A 74 -4.16 -5.85 -19.09
CA ASP A 74 -5.03 -6.97 -18.73
C ASP A 74 -4.63 -7.47 -17.34
N LEU A 75 -5.36 -7.05 -16.31
CA LEU A 75 -5.08 -7.39 -14.90
C LEU A 75 -5.02 -8.91 -14.66
N THR A 76 -5.67 -9.73 -15.50
CA THR A 76 -5.63 -11.20 -15.36
C THR A 76 -4.28 -11.81 -15.75
N LYS A 77 -3.42 -11.02 -16.42
CA LYS A 77 -2.08 -11.43 -16.87
C LYS A 77 -0.96 -10.69 -16.14
N ILE A 78 -1.28 -9.98 -15.07
CA ILE A 78 -0.32 -9.20 -14.28
C ILE A 78 -0.11 -9.89 -12.94
N LEU A 79 1.16 -9.99 -12.53
CA LEU A 79 1.57 -10.53 -11.24
C LEU A 79 2.32 -9.45 -10.46
N HIS A 80 2.18 -9.48 -9.15
CA HIS A 80 3.05 -8.71 -8.26
C HIS A 80 4.40 -9.41 -8.16
N GLY A 81 5.40 -8.91 -8.90
CA GLY A 81 6.73 -9.52 -8.96
C GLY A 81 7.62 -9.17 -7.76
N GLU A 82 7.75 -7.88 -7.45
CA GLU A 82 8.69 -7.37 -6.44
C GLU A 82 8.08 -6.21 -5.65
N GLN A 83 8.62 -5.93 -4.46
CA GLN A 83 8.28 -4.78 -3.63
C GLN A 83 9.51 -4.27 -2.90
N TYR A 84 9.71 -2.95 -2.88
CA TYR A 84 10.71 -2.25 -2.08
C TYR A 84 10.03 -1.22 -1.18
N ILE A 85 10.59 -1.00 0.01
CA ILE A 85 10.13 -0.03 1.02
C ILE A 85 11.39 0.56 1.68
N GLU A 86 11.41 1.87 1.90
CA GLU A 86 12.46 2.63 2.60
C GLU A 86 11.85 3.62 3.58
#